data_AF-A0AAV3J1E0-F1
#
_entry.id   AF-A0AAV3J1E0-F1
#
_cell.length_a   1.000
_cell.length_b   1.000
_cell.length_c   1.000
_cell.angle_alpha   90.00
_cell.angle_beta   90.00
_cell.angle_gamma   90.00
#
_symmetry.space_group_name_H-M   'P 1'
#
loop_
_entity.id
_entity.type
_entity.pdbx_description
1 polymer ?
#
loop_
_entity_poly.entity_id
_entity_poly.type
_entity_poly.pdbx_seq_one_letter_code
_entity_poly.pdbx_strand_id
1 'polypeptide(L)'
;MSNNKVLGIALGILAIILIILYTLKNTLLANLNINYIGIIIALVLSMNAILVLILVPKEPKKLFVSRPIGYGLTINPRNPLGLLIYTLLIILMFLITA
;
A
#
# COMPACT_ATOMS: atom_id res chain seq x y z
N MET A 1 8.47 -11.44 16.15
CA MET A 1 7.79 -12.13 15.02
C MET A 1 8.74 -12.16 13.84
N SER A 2 8.87 -13.27 13.10
CA SER A 2 9.80 -13.29 11.94
C SER A 2 9.23 -12.49 10.77
N ASN A 3 10.11 -11.90 9.95
CA ASN A 3 9.72 -11.07 8.80
C ASN A 3 8.76 -11.83 7.86
N ASN A 4 8.97 -13.13 7.67
CA ASN A 4 8.11 -13.99 6.85
C ASN A 4 6.69 -14.12 7.41
N LYS A 5 6.51 -14.13 8.75
CA LYS A 5 5.19 -14.16 9.37
C LYS A 5 4.45 -12.84 9.18
N VAL A 6 5.15 -11.70 9.35
CA VAL A 6 4.58 -10.37 9.10
C VAL A 6 4.12 -10.25 7.65
N LEU A 7 4.96 -10.72 6.71
CA LEU A 7 4.67 -10.74 5.29
C LEU A 7 3.44 -11.59 4.96
N GLY A 8 3.38 -12.82 5.48
CA GLY A 8 2.26 -13.72 5.26
C GLY A 8 0.94 -13.15 5.78
N ILE A 9 0.95 -12.53 6.97
CA ILE A 9 -0.21 -11.85 7.54
C ILE A 9 -0.63 -10.67 6.67
N ALA A 10 0.32 -9.83 6.25
CA ALA A 10 0.04 -8.67 5.41
C ALA A 10 -0.60 -9.08 4.07
N LEU A 11 -0.05 -10.10 3.40
CA LEU A 11 -0.60 -10.62 2.14
C LEU A 11 -1.98 -11.26 2.35
N GLY A 12 -2.18 -11.98 3.45
CA GLY A 12 -3.48 -12.54 3.80
C GLY A 12 -4.54 -11.46 3.99
N ILE A 13 -4.22 -10.39 4.72
CA ILE A 13 -5.10 -9.23 4.90
C ILE A 13 -5.43 -8.58 3.55
N LEU A 14 -4.43 -8.38 2.69
CA LEU A 14 -4.66 -7.83 1.34
C LEU A 14 -5.64 -8.67 0.54
N ALA A 15 -5.45 -9.99 0.52
CA ALA A 15 -6.31 -10.91 -0.22
C ALA A 15 -7.76 -10.83 0.29
N ILE A 16 -7.96 -10.80 1.60
CA ILE A 16 -9.30 -10.65 2.20
C ILE A 16 -9.94 -9.32 1.77
N ILE A 17 -9.21 -8.21 1.82
CA ILE A 17 -9.72 -6.90 1.39
C ILE A 17 -10.10 -6.92 -0.09
N LEU A 18 -9.29 -7.54 -0.95
CA LEU A 18 -9.59 -7.65 -2.39
C LEU A 18 -10.85 -8.49 -2.65
N ILE A 19 -11.05 -9.59 -1.92
CA ILE A 19 -12.26 -10.40 -2.00
C ILE A 19 -13.49 -9.59 -1.58
N ILE A 20 -13.39 -8.82 -0.49
CA ILE A 20 -14.49 -7.95 -0.04
C ILE A 20 -14.82 -6.89 -1.10
N LEU A 21 -13.82 -6.20 -1.63
CA LEU A 21 -14.00 -5.20 -2.70
C LEU A 21 -14.64 -5.80 -3.94
N TYR A 22 -14.20 -7.00 -4.35
CA TYR A 22 -14.78 -7.72 -5.46
C TYR A 22 -16.25 -8.07 -5.21
N THR A 23 -16.58 -8.60 -4.03
CA THR A 23 -17.97 -8.90 -3.66
C THR A 23 -18.83 -7.64 -3.66
N LEU A 24 -18.34 -6.53 -3.09
CA LEU A 24 -19.06 -5.26 -3.06
C LEU A 24 -19.32 -4.70 -4.46
N LYS A 25 -18.34 -4.76 -5.36
CA LYS A 25 -18.48 -4.36 -6.77
C LYS A 25 -19.59 -5.14 -7.48
N ASN A 26 -19.78 -6.41 -7.13
CA ASN A 26 -20.76 -7.27 -7.79
C ASN A 26 -22.09 -7.36 -7.02
N THR A 27 -22.26 -6.61 -5.92
CA THR A 27 -23.47 -6.65 -5.09
C THR A 27 -23.94 -5.24 -4.71
N LEU A 28 -23.68 -4.81 -3.47
CA LEU A 28 -24.19 -3.59 -2.85
C LEU A 28 -23.78 -2.30 -3.56
N LEU A 29 -22.61 -2.30 -4.22
CA LEU A 29 -22.04 -1.10 -4.85
C LEU A 29 -22.01 -1.21 -6.39
N ALA A 30 -22.70 -2.19 -6.98
CA ALA A 30 -22.62 -2.48 -8.42
C ALA A 30 -23.05 -1.31 -9.33
N ASN A 31 -23.96 -0.46 -8.84
CA ASN A 31 -24.48 0.69 -9.58
C ASN A 31 -23.75 2.00 -9.29
N LEU A 32 -22.74 1.98 -8.41
CA LEU A 32 -21.94 3.17 -8.12
C LEU A 32 -20.74 3.21 -9.05
N ASN A 33 -20.45 4.41 -9.60
CA ASN A 33 -19.25 4.62 -10.40
C ASN A 33 -18.02 4.79 -9.49
N ILE A 34 -17.63 3.68 -8.84
CA ILE A 34 -16.48 3.64 -7.95
C ILE A 34 -15.24 3.27 -8.76
N ASN A 35 -14.18 4.05 -8.58
CA ASN A 35 -12.87 3.78 -9.14
C ASN A 35 -12.13 2.66 -8.37
N TYR A 36 -12.48 1.40 -8.67
CA TYR A 36 -11.88 0.23 -8.05
C TYR A 36 -10.39 0.06 -8.34
N ILE A 37 -9.92 0.49 -9.53
CA ILE A 37 -8.50 0.39 -9.91
C ILE A 37 -7.66 1.32 -9.02
N GLY A 38 -8.10 2.58 -8.88
CA GLY A 38 -7.46 3.55 -8.00
C GLY A 38 -7.42 3.08 -6.55
N ILE A 39 -8.52 2.51 -6.05
CA ILE A 39 -8.59 1.92 -4.69
C ILE A 39 -7.56 0.79 -4.51
N ILE A 40 -7.47 -0.14 -5.46
CA ILE A 40 -6.53 -1.27 -5.39
C ILE A 40 -5.08 -0.77 -5.36
N ILE A 41 -4.73 0.18 -6.23
CA ILE A 41 -3.36 0.72 -6.27
C ILE A 41 -3.05 1.50 -4.98
N ALA A 42 -4.00 2.31 -4.48
CA ALA A 42 -3.86 3.02 -3.20
C ALA A 42 -3.64 2.05 -2.02
N LEU A 43 -4.35 0.93 -1.98
CA LEU A 43 -4.16 -0.12 -0.98
C LEU A 43 -2.77 -0.74 -1.05
N VAL A 44 -2.29 -1.08 -2.25
CA VAL A 44 -0.95 -1.65 -2.44
C VAL A 44 0.13 -0.67 -1.99
N LEU A 45 0.01 0.61 -2.35
CA LEU A 45 0.95 1.66 -1.92
C LEU A 45 0.94 1.84 -0.40
N SER A 46 -0.25 1.86 0.21
CA SER A 46 -0.42 1.99 1.66
C SER A 46 0.19 0.80 2.40
N MET A 47 -0.04 -0.42 1.91
CA MET A 47 0.58 -1.62 2.46
C MET A 47 2.10 -1.61 2.34
N ASN A 48 2.64 -1.19 1.20
CA ASN A 48 4.09 -1.07 1.05
C ASN A 48 4.67 -0.09 2.07
N ALA A 49 4.04 1.08 2.26
CA ALA A 49 4.45 2.03 3.28
C ALA A 49 4.42 1.41 4.69
N ILE A 50 3.33 0.73 5.06
CA ILE A 50 3.21 0.06 6.37
C ILE A 50 4.28 -1.02 6.54
N LEU A 51 4.54 -1.83 5.52
CA LEU A 51 5.58 -2.86 5.56
C LEU A 51 6.97 -2.26 5.74
N VAL A 52 7.28 -1.15 5.08
CA VAL A 52 8.52 -0.40 5.30
C VAL A 52 8.59 0.12 6.74
N LEU A 53 7.49 0.65 7.28
CA LEU A 53 7.40 1.11 8.67
C LEU A 53 7.62 -0.01 9.70
N ILE A 54 7.29 -1.26 9.38
CA ILE A 54 7.41 -2.39 10.31
C ILE A 54 8.76 -3.11 10.15
N LEU A 55 9.16 -3.40 8.91
CA LEU A 55 10.25 -4.32 8.61
C LEU A 55 11.62 -3.64 8.44
N VAL A 56 11.65 -2.34 8.15
CA VAL A 56 12.92 -1.61 7.98
C VAL A 56 13.36 -1.03 9.33
N PRO A 57 14.65 -1.16 9.72
CA PRO A 57 15.20 -0.58 10.95
C PRO A 57 15.00 0.94 11.03
N LYS A 58 14.94 1.50 12.26
CA LYS A 58 14.69 2.93 12.54
C LYS A 58 15.90 3.84 12.26
N GLU A 59 16.62 3.57 11.18
CA GLU A 59 17.76 4.35 10.73
C GLU A 59 17.32 5.74 10.21
N PRO A 60 18.21 6.77 10.24
CA PRO A 60 17.84 8.16 10.00
C PRO A 60 17.34 8.41 8.57
N LYS A 61 16.62 9.53 8.43
CA LYS A 61 15.73 10.02 7.35
C LYS A 61 16.26 9.98 5.90
N LYS A 62 16.80 8.87 5.40
CA LYS A 62 17.04 8.71 3.96
C LYS A 62 15.71 8.59 3.23
N LEU A 63 15.61 9.24 2.08
CA LEU A 63 14.41 9.18 1.22
C LEU A 63 14.19 7.77 0.67
N PHE A 64 15.27 7.07 0.34
CA PHE A 64 15.25 5.71 -0.18
C PHE A 64 15.86 4.73 0.84
N VAL A 65 15.21 3.59 0.99
CA VAL A 65 15.66 2.46 1.82
C VAL A 65 15.55 1.17 1.02
N SER A 66 16.30 0.14 1.42
CA SER A 66 16.17 -1.19 0.82
C SER A 66 14.75 -1.71 0.98
N ARG A 67 14.22 -2.31 -0.09
CA ARG A 67 12.88 -2.91 -0.07
C ARG A 67 12.81 -3.99 1.02
N PRO A 68 11.74 -4.00 1.83
CA PRO A 68 11.51 -5.09 2.76
C PRO A 68 11.11 -6.39 2.06
N ILE A 69 10.68 -6.32 0.80
CA ILE A 69 10.22 -7.44 -0.03
C ILE A 69 10.81 -7.30 -1.44
N GLY A 70 11.51 -8.32 -1.91
CA GLY A 70 12.16 -8.34 -3.23
C GLY A 70 13.48 -7.57 -3.29
N TYR A 71 13.90 -7.20 -4.50
CA TYR A 71 15.17 -6.50 -4.75
C TYR A 71 14.96 -5.02 -5.07
N GLY A 72 15.90 -4.17 -4.66
CA GLY A 72 15.93 -2.74 -5.00
C GLY A 72 15.59 -1.80 -3.85
N LEU A 73 15.32 -0.54 -4.20
CA LEU A 73 15.01 0.55 -3.27
C LEU A 73 13.51 0.86 -3.24
N THR A 74 13.05 1.37 -2.10
CA THR A 74 11.70 1.91 -1.91
C THR A 74 11.76 3.23 -1.18
N ILE A 75 10.69 4.02 -1.33
CA ILE A 75 10.54 5.28 -0.61
C ILE A 75 10.31 4.97 0.88
N ASN A 76 10.98 5.72 1.74
CA ASN A 76 10.89 5.61 3.18
C ASN A 76 9.77 6.52 3.73
N PRO A 77 8.64 5.97 4.19
CA PRO A 77 7.56 6.75 4.78
C PRO A 77 7.92 7.37 6.15
N ARG A 78 9.06 7.00 6.76
CA ARG A 78 9.57 7.69 7.97
C ARG A 78 10.28 9.01 7.63
N ASN A 79 10.66 9.23 6.37
CA ASN A 79 11.15 10.53 5.91
C ASN A 79 9.92 11.42 5.58
N PRO A 80 9.85 12.68 6.05
CA PRO A 80 8.70 13.56 5.77
C PRO A 80 8.43 13.77 4.27
N LEU A 81 9.47 13.92 3.45
CA LEU A 81 9.36 13.99 1.99
C LEU A 81 8.88 12.65 1.41
N GLY A 82 9.37 11.53 1.95
CA GLY A 82 8.92 10.19 1.53
C GLY A 82 7.44 9.94 1.84
N LEU A 83 6.98 10.37 3.01
CA LEU A 83 5.57 10.33 3.39
C LEU A 83 4.73 11.21 2.46
N LEU A 84 5.19 12.43 2.17
CA LEU A 84 4.55 13.33 1.21
C LEU A 84 4.40 12.66 -0.16
N ILE A 85 5.45 11.99 -0.67
CA ILE A 85 5.37 11.28 -1.96
C ILE A 85 4.34 10.16 -1.91
N TYR A 86 4.29 9.34 -0.85
CA TYR A 86 3.24 8.32 -0.72
C TYR A 86 1.84 8.93 -0.76
N THR A 87 1.61 10.00 0.00
CA THR A 87 0.32 10.69 0.04
C THR A 87 -0.05 11.25 -1.33
N LEU A 88 0.89 11.90 -2.02
CA LEU A 88 0.67 12.43 -3.37
C LEU A 88 0.39 11.33 -4.38
N LEU A 89 1.10 10.20 -4.33
CA LEU A 89 0.85 9.06 -5.20
C LEU A 89 -0.54 8.46 -4.97
N ILE A 90 -0.97 8.33 -3.71
CA ILE A 90 -2.31 7.84 -3.37
C ILE A 90 -3.37 8.81 -3.90
N ILE A 91 -3.24 10.11 -3.65
CA ILE A 91 -4.18 11.13 -4.16
C ILE A 91 -4.20 11.12 -5.69
N LEU A 92 -3.02 11.08 -6.33
CA LEU A 92 -2.89 11.03 -7.78
C LEU A 92 -3.69 9.86 -8.35
N MET A 93 -3.62 8.68 -7.72
CA MET A 93 -4.38 7.52 -8.18
C MET A 93 -5.88 7.82 -8.28
N PHE A 94 -6.46 8.47 -7.27
CA PHE A 94 -7.86 8.85 -7.32
C PHE A 94 -8.18 9.91 -8.38
N LEU A 95 -7.21 10.75 -8.76
CA LEU A 95 -7.38 11.78 -9.79
C LEU A 95 -7.25 11.24 -11.22
N ILE A 96 -6.32 10.30 -11.47
CA ILE A 96 -6.05 9.80 -12.83
C ILE A 96 -6.94 8.62 -13.26
N THR A 97 -7.61 7.98 -12.31
CA THR A 97 -8.51 6.85 -12.59
C THR A 97 -9.98 7.16 -12.27
N ALA A 98 -10.31 8.43 -12.00
CA ALA A 98 -11.68 8.93 -11.89
C ALA A 98 -12.34 9.16 -13.26
#